data_AF-A0A6G0YFS8-F1
#
_entry.id   AF-A0A6G0YFS8-F1
#
_cell.length_a   1.000
_cell.length_b   1.000
_cell.length_c   1.000
_cell.angle_alpha   90.00
_cell.angle_beta   90.00
_cell.angle_gamma   90.00
#
_symmetry.space_group_name_H-M   'P 1'
#
loop_
_entity.id
_entity.type
_entity.pdbx_description
1 polymer ?
#
loop_
_entity_poly.entity_id
_entity_poly.type
_entity_poly.pdbx_seq_one_letter_code
_entity_poly.pdbx_strand_id
1 'polypeptide(L)'
;MREIYQHLPRWNMNFNETTLWQLDQKINRRGMCMDVELAKSALTTVENGQKRLSTDTQQLTDNAVQTATQRDALLQHIVSAFGITLPDMQASTLQRRINDPDIPPALRELLSVRLQSCTTSTRKYKALLKSVSADGRLRGTKQFCGVSRTGRWAGRIFQPDNRQRPTLNQKTLDNGIEALKAGCAELICGDIMQLTSSALRGCIIAPQGKKLVISDLSNIEGCMLAWLVGENWKVNAFSEFDNGKGNDLYKLAYALAFNFLPENVTKSQRQIGKVME
;
A
#
# COMPACT_ATOMS: atom_id res chain seq x y z
N MET A 1 43.24 -1.46 11.26
CA MET A 1 42.10 -0.61 10.84
C MET A 1 42.52 0.70 10.17
N ARG A 2 43.60 1.38 10.60
CA ARG A 2 44.06 2.65 9.99
C ARG A 2 44.62 2.49 8.56
N GLU A 3 45.46 1.49 8.27
CA GLU A 3 45.90 1.20 6.89
C GLU A 3 44.73 0.92 5.93
N ILE A 4 43.74 0.12 6.37
CA ILE A 4 42.56 -0.20 5.56
C ILE A 4 41.76 1.07 5.24
N TYR A 5 41.62 1.99 6.20
CA TYR A 5 40.95 3.28 5.99
C TYR A 5 41.65 4.16 4.94
N GLN A 6 42.98 4.09 4.83
CA GLN A 6 43.74 4.85 3.83
C GLN A 6 43.57 4.31 2.41
N HIS A 7 43.30 3.01 2.25
CA HIS A 7 43.05 2.37 0.96
C HIS A 7 41.55 2.31 0.58
N LEU A 8 40.65 2.72 1.49
CA LEU A 8 39.24 2.79 1.15
C LEU A 8 38.99 3.90 0.12
N PRO A 9 38.22 3.61 -0.94
CA PRO A 9 37.96 4.59 -1.97
C PRO A 9 37.18 5.80 -1.42
N ARG A 10 37.76 7.01 -1.57
CA ARG A 10 37.17 8.26 -1.04
C ARG A 10 35.99 8.80 -1.86
N TRP A 11 35.77 8.30 -3.07
CA TRP A 11 34.69 8.76 -3.96
C TRP A 11 33.29 8.44 -3.43
N ASN A 12 33.15 7.43 -2.56
CA ASN A 12 31.89 7.12 -1.87
C ASN A 12 31.68 7.92 -0.57
N MET A 13 32.69 8.65 -0.09
CA MET A 13 32.60 9.52 1.10
C MET A 13 32.54 10.99 0.68
N ASN A 14 31.59 11.36 -0.16
CA ASN A 14 31.27 12.77 -0.34
C ASN A 14 30.55 13.28 0.95
N PHE A 15 30.72 14.56 1.27
CA PHE A 15 30.17 15.17 2.49
C PHE A 15 28.63 15.04 2.56
N ASN A 16 27.98 15.04 1.39
CA ASN A 16 26.53 14.96 1.27
C ASN A 16 25.98 13.57 1.64
N GLU A 17 26.58 12.49 1.14
CA GLU A 17 26.15 11.11 1.39
C GLU A 17 26.41 10.69 2.84
N THR A 18 27.53 11.14 3.41
CA THR A 18 27.81 10.90 4.84
C THR A 18 26.76 11.58 5.72
N THR A 19 26.37 12.80 5.37
CA THR A 19 25.32 13.55 6.09
C THR A 19 23.96 12.86 5.96
N LEU A 20 23.61 12.36 4.77
CA LEU A 20 22.37 11.60 4.54
C LEU A 20 22.35 10.28 5.32
N TRP A 21 23.47 9.57 5.36
CA TRP A 21 23.61 8.35 6.17
C TRP A 21 23.46 8.65 7.67
N GLN A 22 24.07 9.73 8.17
CA GLN A 22 23.90 10.17 9.56
C GLN A 22 22.44 10.55 9.87
N LEU A 23 21.75 11.18 8.92
CA LEU A 23 20.32 11.49 9.03
C LEU A 23 19.49 10.20 9.13
N ASP A 24 19.78 9.18 8.33
CA ASP A 24 19.17 7.85 8.45
C ASP A 24 19.34 7.28 9.86
N GLN A 25 20.54 7.37 10.45
CA GLN A 25 20.78 6.92 11.82
C GLN A 25 19.93 7.69 12.84
N LYS A 26 19.82 9.03 12.70
CA LYS A 26 18.98 9.86 13.58
C LYS A 26 17.50 9.49 13.46
N ILE A 27 17.00 9.30 12.24
CA ILE A 27 15.62 8.88 11.98
C ILE A 27 15.36 7.50 12.60
N ASN A 28 16.24 6.54 12.39
CA ASN A 28 16.08 5.17 12.89
C ASN A 28 16.17 5.08 14.42
N ARG A 29 17.05 5.85 15.06
CA ARG A 29 17.15 5.93 16.53
C ARG A 29 15.92 6.59 17.14
N ARG A 30 15.39 7.64 16.49
CA ARG A 30 14.14 8.28 16.91
C ARG A 30 12.95 7.34 16.74
N GLY A 31 12.86 6.61 15.63
CA GLY A 31 11.74 5.73 15.32
C GLY A 31 10.40 6.45 15.14
N MET A 32 9.33 5.69 14.94
CA MET A 32 7.95 6.18 14.78
C MET A 32 7.10 5.72 15.96
N CYS A 33 6.21 6.58 16.48
CA CYS A 33 5.28 6.17 17.53
C CYS A 33 4.19 5.30 16.90
N MET A 34 3.94 4.14 17.50
CA MET A 34 3.01 3.16 16.98
C MET A 34 1.82 2.98 17.91
N ASP A 35 0.64 2.84 17.32
CA ASP A 35 -0.56 2.42 18.02
C ASP A 35 -0.54 0.90 18.22
N VAL A 36 0.04 0.47 19.34
CA VAL A 36 0.22 -0.95 19.66
C VAL A 36 -1.12 -1.63 19.95
N GLU A 37 -2.07 -0.91 20.54
CA GLU A 37 -3.41 -1.44 20.82
C GLU A 37 -4.16 -1.73 19.53
N LEU A 38 -4.20 -0.77 18.60
CA LEU A 38 -4.77 -0.98 17.28
C LEU A 38 -4.12 -2.17 16.57
N ALA A 39 -2.79 -2.28 16.61
CA ALA A 39 -2.08 -3.37 15.97
C ALA A 39 -2.41 -4.74 16.58
N LYS A 40 -2.60 -4.84 17.90
CA LYS A 40 -3.02 -6.07 18.58
C LYS A 40 -4.44 -6.45 18.21
N SER A 41 -5.39 -5.53 18.36
CA SER A 41 -6.80 -5.80 18.06
C SER A 41 -7.00 -6.16 16.59
N ALA A 42 -6.36 -5.40 15.68
CA ALA A 42 -6.40 -5.73 14.25
C ALA A 42 -5.79 -7.10 13.95
N LEU A 43 -4.71 -7.50 14.62
CA LEU A 43 -4.14 -8.84 14.43
C LEU A 43 -5.13 -9.94 14.85
N THR A 44 -5.74 -9.82 16.03
CA THR A 44 -6.73 -10.79 16.52
C THR A 44 -7.93 -10.89 15.58
N THR A 45 -8.48 -9.74 15.15
CA THR A 45 -9.59 -9.70 14.19
C THR A 45 -9.23 -10.33 12.85
N VAL A 46 -8.01 -10.09 12.34
CA VAL A 46 -7.54 -10.72 11.10
C VAL A 46 -7.38 -12.23 11.24
N GLU A 47 -6.85 -12.72 12.36
CA GLU A 47 -6.69 -14.16 12.59
C GLU A 47 -8.05 -14.87 12.69
N ASN A 48 -9.04 -14.24 13.32
CA ASN A 48 -10.42 -14.74 13.34
C ASN A 48 -11.05 -14.72 11.95
N GLY A 49 -10.91 -13.62 11.21
CA GLY A 49 -11.38 -13.50 9.83
C GLY A 49 -10.77 -14.56 8.91
N GLN A 50 -9.47 -14.86 9.05
CA GLN A 50 -8.82 -15.93 8.27
C GLN A 50 -9.37 -17.31 8.58
N LYS A 51 -9.67 -17.62 9.86
CA LYS A 51 -10.31 -18.89 10.24
C LYS A 51 -11.69 -19.00 9.60
N ARG A 52 -12.49 -17.94 9.66
CA ARG A 52 -13.82 -17.90 9.04
C ARG A 52 -13.75 -18.10 7.53
N LEU A 53 -12.90 -17.36 6.84
CA LEU A 53 -12.71 -17.50 5.39
C LEU A 53 -12.23 -18.90 4.99
N SER A 54 -11.46 -19.57 5.85
CA SER A 54 -11.07 -20.97 5.65
C SER A 54 -12.27 -21.91 5.75
N THR A 55 -13.13 -21.73 6.76
CA THR A 55 -14.39 -22.47 6.89
C THR A 55 -15.31 -22.22 5.70
N ASP A 56 -15.48 -20.96 5.28
CA ASP A 56 -16.30 -20.59 4.13
C ASP A 56 -15.75 -21.24 2.85
N THR A 57 -14.42 -21.29 2.69
CA THR A 57 -13.79 -22.00 1.55
C THR A 57 -14.14 -23.49 1.58
N GLN A 58 -14.03 -24.13 2.73
CA GLN A 58 -14.34 -25.56 2.87
C GLN A 58 -15.80 -25.85 2.56
N GLN A 59 -16.72 -24.99 3.03
CA GLN A 59 -18.15 -25.12 2.74
C GLN A 59 -18.45 -24.92 1.25
N LEU A 60 -17.89 -23.89 0.62
CA LEU A 60 -18.11 -23.58 -0.80
C LEU A 60 -17.50 -24.60 -1.76
N THR A 61 -16.53 -25.39 -1.30
CA THR A 61 -15.82 -26.39 -2.12
C THR A 61 -16.09 -27.83 -1.71
N ASP A 62 -17.07 -28.08 -0.84
CA ASP A 62 -17.38 -29.40 -0.27
C ASP A 62 -16.13 -30.12 0.28
N ASN A 63 -15.29 -29.37 1.01
CA ASN A 63 -14.00 -29.77 1.58
C ASN A 63 -12.89 -30.11 0.56
N ALA A 64 -13.11 -29.89 -0.74
CA ALA A 64 -12.07 -30.11 -1.75
C ALA A 64 -10.87 -29.16 -1.58
N VAL A 65 -11.10 -27.95 -1.05
CA VAL A 65 -10.05 -26.96 -0.80
C VAL A 65 -10.08 -26.52 0.66
N GLN A 66 -8.94 -26.64 1.35
CA GLN A 66 -8.85 -26.36 2.78
C GLN A 66 -8.76 -24.86 3.07
N THR A 67 -8.01 -24.14 2.25
CA THR A 67 -7.87 -22.68 2.35
C THR A 67 -7.89 -22.07 0.96
N ALA A 68 -8.55 -20.92 0.79
CA ALA A 68 -8.53 -20.24 -0.49
C ALA A 68 -7.10 -19.83 -0.91
N THR A 69 -6.13 -19.82 0.01
CA THR A 69 -4.69 -19.58 -0.26
C THR A 69 -4.02 -20.65 -1.14
N GLN A 70 -4.59 -21.87 -1.21
CA GLN A 70 -4.08 -22.98 -2.03
C GLN A 70 -4.41 -22.78 -3.51
N ARG A 71 -3.57 -21.99 -4.20
CA ARG A 71 -3.76 -21.59 -5.60
C ARG A 71 -4.14 -22.75 -6.52
N ASP A 72 -3.32 -23.80 -6.57
CA ASP A 72 -3.47 -24.84 -7.59
C ASP A 72 -4.65 -25.76 -7.29
N ALA A 73 -4.90 -26.07 -6.01
CA ALA A 73 -6.10 -26.80 -5.58
C ALA A 73 -7.38 -26.02 -5.91
N LEU A 74 -7.38 -24.69 -5.69
CA LEU A 74 -8.52 -23.85 -6.02
C LEU A 74 -8.76 -23.78 -7.53
N LEU A 75 -7.70 -23.65 -8.35
CA LEU A 75 -7.82 -23.69 -9.81
C LEU A 75 -8.38 -25.03 -10.30
N GLN A 76 -7.88 -26.15 -9.76
CA GLN A 76 -8.37 -27.49 -10.07
C GLN A 76 -9.86 -27.64 -9.71
N HIS A 77 -10.25 -27.19 -8.52
CA HIS A 77 -11.65 -27.21 -8.09
C HIS A 77 -12.53 -26.35 -9.01
N ILE A 78 -12.10 -25.15 -9.38
CA ILE A 78 -12.88 -24.26 -10.26
C ILE A 78 -13.11 -24.92 -11.63
N VAL A 79 -12.07 -25.53 -12.21
CA VAL A 79 -12.20 -26.25 -13.49
C VAL A 79 -13.12 -27.47 -13.33
N SER A 80 -12.95 -28.26 -12.27
CA SER A 80 -13.74 -29.48 -12.04
C SER A 80 -15.21 -29.21 -11.75
N ALA A 81 -15.53 -28.17 -10.97
CA ALA A 81 -16.89 -27.89 -10.50
C ALA A 81 -17.66 -26.95 -11.45
N PHE A 82 -16.97 -26.00 -12.09
CA PHE A 82 -17.61 -24.96 -12.91
C PHE A 82 -17.22 -25.02 -14.40
N GLY A 83 -16.23 -25.84 -14.78
CA GLY A 83 -15.75 -25.90 -16.17
C GLY A 83 -15.06 -24.62 -16.67
N ILE A 84 -14.72 -23.70 -15.76
CA ILE A 84 -14.13 -22.39 -16.10
C ILE A 84 -12.63 -22.42 -15.85
N THR A 85 -11.86 -21.99 -16.86
CA THR A 85 -10.41 -21.81 -16.73
C THR A 85 -10.08 -20.34 -16.50
N LEU A 86 -9.29 -20.08 -15.45
CA LEU A 86 -8.74 -18.75 -15.17
C LEU A 86 -7.28 -18.68 -15.66
N PRO A 87 -6.86 -17.58 -16.33
CA PRO A 87 -5.49 -17.45 -16.80
C PRO A 87 -4.50 -17.30 -15.65
N ASP A 88 -4.93 -16.67 -14.56
CA ASP A 88 -4.17 -16.49 -13.33
C ASP A 88 -5.11 -16.24 -12.14
N MET A 89 -4.52 -16.17 -10.94
CA MET A 89 -5.21 -15.85 -9.69
C MET A 89 -4.87 -14.43 -9.20
N GLN A 90 -4.52 -13.52 -10.12
CA GLN A 90 -4.21 -12.13 -9.78
C GLN A 90 -5.50 -11.37 -9.44
N ALA A 91 -5.38 -10.37 -8.55
CA ALA A 91 -6.54 -9.63 -8.06
C ALA A 91 -7.36 -8.97 -9.18
N SER A 92 -6.70 -8.43 -10.20
CA SER A 92 -7.35 -7.81 -11.38
C SER A 92 -8.20 -8.82 -12.17
N THR A 93 -7.66 -10.01 -12.43
CA THR A 93 -8.34 -11.10 -13.13
C THR A 93 -9.57 -11.57 -12.34
N LEU A 94 -9.41 -11.76 -11.02
CA LEU A 94 -10.50 -12.18 -10.15
C LEU A 94 -11.61 -11.13 -10.05
N GLN A 95 -11.26 -9.86 -9.88
CA GLN A 95 -12.23 -8.76 -9.83
C GLN A 95 -13.02 -8.64 -11.14
N ARG A 96 -12.34 -8.76 -12.29
CA ARG A 96 -13.03 -8.77 -13.60
C ARG A 96 -14.04 -9.91 -13.69
N ARG A 97 -13.68 -11.10 -13.21
CA ARG A 97 -14.56 -12.28 -13.24
C ARG A 97 -15.72 -12.18 -12.27
N ILE A 98 -15.52 -11.61 -11.08
CA ILE A 98 -16.60 -11.36 -10.12
C ILE A 98 -17.65 -10.41 -10.70
N ASN A 99 -17.22 -9.39 -11.44
CA ASN A 99 -18.08 -8.40 -12.09
C ASN A 99 -18.75 -8.93 -13.38
N ASP A 100 -18.38 -10.12 -13.84
CA ASP A 100 -18.98 -10.76 -14.99
C ASP A 100 -20.42 -11.22 -14.62
N PRO A 101 -21.47 -10.79 -15.34
CA PRO A 101 -22.84 -11.19 -15.03
C PRO A 101 -23.05 -12.70 -15.24
N ASP A 102 -22.28 -13.32 -16.14
CA ASP A 102 -22.47 -14.72 -16.56
C ASP A 102 -21.78 -15.72 -15.63
N ILE A 103 -21.00 -15.25 -14.65
CA ILE A 103 -20.31 -16.15 -13.71
C ILE A 103 -21.30 -16.76 -12.71
N PRO A 104 -21.22 -18.08 -12.43
CA PRO A 104 -22.06 -18.72 -11.42
C PRO A 104 -21.95 -18.02 -10.04
N PRO A 105 -23.07 -17.80 -9.32
CA PRO A 105 -23.04 -17.12 -8.02
C PRO A 105 -22.10 -17.77 -6.99
N ALA A 106 -22.07 -19.11 -6.93
CA ALA A 106 -21.17 -19.84 -6.03
C ALA A 106 -19.69 -19.59 -6.35
N LEU A 107 -19.34 -19.51 -7.64
CA LEU A 107 -17.98 -19.15 -8.05
C LEU A 107 -17.65 -17.69 -7.71
N ARG A 108 -18.60 -16.76 -7.90
CA ARG A 108 -18.44 -15.35 -7.51
C ARG A 108 -18.11 -15.21 -6.02
N GLU A 109 -18.81 -15.97 -5.17
CA GLU A 109 -18.58 -16.00 -3.74
C GLU A 109 -17.19 -16.58 -3.40
N LEU A 110 -16.83 -17.72 -3.99
CA LEU A 110 -15.52 -18.36 -3.79
C LEU A 110 -14.36 -17.45 -4.21
N LEU A 111 -14.49 -16.73 -5.32
CA LEU A 111 -13.50 -15.74 -5.77
C LEU A 111 -13.41 -14.54 -4.83
N SER A 112 -14.52 -14.14 -4.22
CA SER A 112 -14.56 -13.06 -3.22
C SER A 112 -13.85 -13.47 -1.94
N VAL A 113 -14.10 -14.69 -1.44
CA VAL A 113 -13.39 -15.28 -0.29
C VAL A 113 -11.88 -15.36 -0.56
N ARG A 114 -11.49 -15.76 -1.77
CA ARG A 114 -10.09 -15.79 -2.22
C ARG A 114 -9.44 -14.42 -2.16
N LEU A 115 -10.09 -13.37 -2.67
CA LEU A 115 -9.57 -12.01 -2.66
C LEU A 115 -9.30 -11.52 -1.24
N GLN A 116 -10.23 -11.75 -0.31
CA GLN A 116 -10.08 -11.38 1.09
C GLN A 116 -8.95 -12.16 1.79
N SER A 117 -8.85 -13.46 1.50
CA SER A 117 -7.87 -14.38 2.12
C SER A 117 -6.42 -14.06 1.74
N CYS A 118 -6.18 -13.46 0.56
CA CYS A 118 -4.85 -13.17 0.04
C CYS A 118 -4.21 -11.88 0.59
N THR A 119 -4.87 -11.18 1.51
CA THR A 119 -4.35 -9.92 2.04
C THR A 119 -3.10 -10.12 2.89
N THR A 120 -2.14 -9.19 2.79
CA THR A 120 -0.83 -9.29 3.46
C THR A 120 -0.78 -8.62 4.85
N SER A 121 -1.92 -8.09 5.31
CA SER A 121 -2.05 -7.28 6.53
C SER A 121 -1.54 -8.02 7.77
N THR A 122 -1.84 -9.32 7.90
CA THR A 122 -1.44 -10.16 9.04
C THR A 122 0.06 -10.13 9.29
N ARG A 123 0.86 -10.31 8.22
CA ARG A 123 2.33 -10.34 8.33
C ARG A 123 2.87 -8.98 8.80
N LYS A 124 2.25 -7.88 8.35
CA LYS A 124 2.66 -6.52 8.70
C LYS A 124 2.33 -6.20 10.16
N TYR A 125 1.17 -6.60 10.66
CA TYR A 125 0.83 -6.48 12.08
C TYR A 125 1.76 -7.31 12.97
N LYS A 126 2.04 -8.56 12.61
CA LYS A 126 3.00 -9.42 13.34
C LYS A 126 4.41 -8.79 13.35
N ALA A 127 4.87 -8.27 12.21
CA ALA A 127 6.16 -7.60 12.11
C ALA A 127 6.23 -6.33 12.98
N LEU A 128 5.17 -5.53 13.00
CA LEU A 128 5.05 -4.36 13.87
C LEU A 128 5.16 -4.75 15.34
N LEU A 129 4.31 -5.68 15.79
CA LEU A 129 4.25 -6.08 17.20
C LEU A 129 5.53 -6.73 17.69
N LYS A 130 6.21 -7.51 16.84
CA LYS A 130 7.51 -8.12 17.17
C LYS A 130 8.65 -7.10 17.29
N SER A 131 8.52 -5.93 16.66
CA SER A 131 9.64 -4.99 16.47
C SER A 131 9.46 -3.66 17.18
N VAL A 132 8.29 -3.41 17.76
CA VAL A 132 8.05 -2.20 18.56
C VAL A 132 8.88 -2.29 19.85
N SER A 133 9.57 -1.20 20.18
CA SER A 133 10.31 -1.07 21.44
C SER A 133 9.36 -0.86 22.62
N ALA A 134 9.87 -1.06 23.84
CA ALA A 134 9.09 -0.91 25.08
C ALA A 134 8.47 0.48 25.27
N ASP A 135 9.05 1.53 24.66
CA ASP A 135 8.53 2.90 24.69
C ASP A 135 7.46 3.18 23.60
N GLY A 136 6.92 2.13 22.97
CA GLY A 136 5.90 2.24 21.92
C GLY A 136 6.42 2.77 20.59
N ARG A 137 7.74 2.78 20.39
CA ARG A 137 8.36 3.28 19.15
C ARG A 137 8.95 2.17 18.30
N LEU A 138 8.69 2.22 17.00
CA LEU A 138 9.27 1.33 16.02
C LEU A 138 10.51 1.96 15.38
N ARG A 139 11.65 1.27 15.50
CA ARG A 139 12.98 1.76 15.09
C ARG A 139 13.58 0.89 13.98
N GLY A 140 14.61 1.41 13.31
CA GLY A 140 15.35 0.65 12.29
C GLY A 140 14.55 0.31 11.03
N THR A 141 13.55 1.13 10.70
CA THR A 141 12.64 0.88 9.56
C THR A 141 13.15 1.43 8.23
N LYS A 142 14.22 2.21 8.24
CA LYS A 142 14.80 2.85 7.06
C LYS A 142 16.23 2.38 6.86
N GLN A 143 16.64 2.29 5.61
CA GLN A 143 18.02 2.07 5.24
C GLN A 143 18.41 3.03 4.12
N PHE A 144 19.34 3.93 4.42
CA PHE A 144 20.05 4.73 3.44
C PHE A 144 20.74 3.85 2.38
N CYS A 145 20.66 4.25 1.10
CA CYS A 145 21.18 3.51 -0.06
C CYS A 145 20.82 2.01 -0.07
N GLY A 146 19.61 1.68 0.42
CA GLY A 146 19.16 0.31 0.54
C GLY A 146 18.71 -0.34 -0.78
N VAL A 147 18.53 0.44 -1.85
CA VAL A 147 18.25 -0.04 -3.20
C VAL A 147 19.52 0.04 -4.04
N SER A 148 20.13 -1.11 -4.33
CA SER A 148 21.47 -1.22 -4.93
C SER A 148 21.63 -0.50 -6.27
N ARG A 149 20.60 -0.47 -7.12
CA ARG A 149 20.69 0.12 -8.47
C ARG A 149 20.46 1.62 -8.51
N THR A 150 19.66 2.16 -7.60
CA THR A 150 19.21 3.57 -7.68
C THR A 150 19.70 4.42 -6.51
N GLY A 151 20.31 3.82 -5.49
CA GLY A 151 20.70 4.51 -4.26
C GLY A 151 19.51 4.98 -3.40
N ARG A 152 18.26 4.66 -3.79
CA ARG A 152 17.07 5.06 -3.02
C ARG A 152 17.10 4.44 -1.62
N TRP A 153 16.53 5.17 -0.67
CA TRP A 153 16.28 4.64 0.67
C TRP A 153 15.31 3.48 0.59
N ALA A 154 15.50 2.48 1.44
CA ALA A 154 14.66 1.29 1.47
C ALA A 154 13.98 1.10 2.82
N GLY A 155 12.75 0.60 2.80
CA GLY A 155 12.04 0.18 4.00
C GLY A 155 12.56 -1.16 4.53
N ARG A 156 12.60 -1.29 5.86
CA ARG A 156 12.92 -2.53 6.60
C ARG A 156 11.83 -2.85 7.61
N ILE A 157 11.77 -4.11 8.03
CA ILE A 157 10.87 -4.63 9.07
C ILE A 157 9.39 -4.43 8.69
N PHE A 158 8.78 -3.33 9.11
CA PHE A 158 7.41 -2.95 8.81
C PHE A 158 7.26 -2.32 7.41
N GLN A 159 8.37 -1.83 6.83
CA GLN A 159 8.44 -1.17 5.52
C GLN A 159 7.40 -0.05 5.37
N PRO A 160 7.56 1.08 6.09
CA PRO A 160 6.59 2.17 6.09
C PRO A 160 6.32 2.78 4.70
N ASP A 161 7.24 2.58 3.75
CA ASP A 161 7.16 3.06 2.37
C ASP A 161 6.25 2.23 1.47
N ASN A 162 6.13 0.93 1.75
CA ASN A 162 5.38 -0.02 0.93
C ASN A 162 4.05 -0.40 1.59
N ARG A 163 3.31 0.62 2.05
CA ARG A 163 2.00 0.44 2.67
C ARG A 163 0.91 0.73 1.65
N GLN A 164 -0.06 -0.19 1.58
CA GLN A 164 -1.25 -0.02 0.77
C GLN A 164 -1.89 1.33 1.11
N ARG A 165 -2.33 2.05 0.06
CA ARG A 165 -3.13 3.25 0.26
C ARG A 165 -4.51 2.81 0.77
N PRO A 166 -5.09 3.48 1.77
CA PRO A 166 -6.45 3.17 2.21
C PRO A 166 -7.40 3.23 1.02
N THR A 167 -8.25 2.21 0.89
CA THR A 167 -9.30 2.17 -0.14
C THR A 167 -10.63 2.70 0.40
N LEU A 168 -10.77 2.72 1.74
CA LEU A 168 -11.93 3.25 2.43
C LEU A 168 -11.83 4.77 2.57
N ASN A 169 -12.98 5.45 2.59
CA ASN A 169 -13.04 6.87 2.91
C ASN A 169 -12.60 7.11 4.37
N GLN A 170 -12.15 8.33 4.67
CA GLN A 170 -11.56 8.64 5.97
C GLN A 170 -12.52 8.41 7.14
N LYS A 171 -13.80 8.82 7.01
CA LYS A 171 -14.81 8.66 8.08
C LYS A 171 -15.07 7.19 8.40
N THR A 172 -15.20 6.35 7.39
CA THR A 172 -15.36 4.89 7.57
C THR A 172 -14.12 4.27 8.20
N LEU A 173 -12.92 4.76 7.82
CA LEU A 173 -11.68 4.28 8.39
C LEU A 173 -11.54 4.64 9.87
N ASP A 174 -11.85 5.88 10.25
CA ASP A 174 -11.77 6.36 11.63
C ASP A 174 -12.72 5.56 12.54
N ASN A 175 -13.99 5.45 12.13
CA ASN A 175 -14.98 4.63 12.84
C ASN A 175 -14.55 3.16 12.93
N GLY A 176 -13.96 2.63 11.85
CA GLY A 176 -13.47 1.26 11.81
C GLY A 176 -12.26 1.02 12.73
N ILE A 177 -11.38 2.01 12.89
CA ILE A 177 -10.27 1.96 13.85
C ILE A 177 -10.79 1.92 15.29
N GLU A 178 -11.79 2.75 15.61
CA GLU A 178 -12.44 2.73 16.93
C GLU A 178 -13.12 1.39 17.19
N ALA A 179 -13.85 0.86 16.20
CA ALA A 179 -14.51 -0.44 16.29
C ALA A 179 -13.51 -1.60 16.46
N LEU A 180 -12.35 -1.53 15.77
CA LEU A 180 -11.27 -2.52 15.95
C LEU A 180 -10.75 -2.48 17.39
N LYS A 181 -10.48 -1.29 17.94
CA LYS A 181 -10.03 -1.15 19.33
C LYS A 181 -11.08 -1.64 20.33
N ALA A 182 -12.36 -1.39 20.07
CA ALA A 182 -13.48 -1.85 20.88
C ALA A 182 -13.81 -3.35 20.72
N GLY A 183 -13.19 -4.04 19.74
CA GLY A 183 -13.44 -5.46 19.49
C GLY A 183 -14.78 -5.76 18.80
N CYS A 184 -15.43 -4.77 18.21
CA CYS A 184 -16.74 -4.89 17.57
C CYS A 184 -16.73 -4.63 16.05
N ALA A 185 -15.56 -4.55 15.42
CA ALA A 185 -15.40 -4.26 13.99
C ALA A 185 -16.20 -5.18 13.07
N GLU A 186 -16.38 -6.46 13.45
CA GLU A 186 -17.14 -7.44 12.66
C GLU A 186 -18.64 -7.12 12.57
N LEU A 187 -19.17 -6.36 13.53
CA LEU A 187 -20.58 -5.94 13.55
C LEU A 187 -20.84 -4.73 12.63
N ILE A 188 -19.80 -3.97 12.31
CA ILE A 188 -19.91 -2.67 11.62
C ILE A 188 -19.39 -2.76 10.19
N CYS A 189 -18.46 -3.68 9.90
CA CYS A 189 -17.82 -3.78 8.60
C CYS A 189 -17.97 -5.18 7.99
N GLY A 190 -18.52 -5.26 6.77
CA GLY A 190 -18.68 -6.52 6.05
C GLY A 190 -17.37 -7.12 5.52
N ASP A 191 -16.39 -6.29 5.15
CA ASP A 191 -15.06 -6.74 4.72
C ASP A 191 -13.99 -6.30 5.73
N ILE A 192 -13.80 -7.15 6.73
CA ILE A 192 -12.80 -6.99 7.79
C ILE A 192 -11.37 -6.93 7.22
N MET A 193 -11.09 -7.68 6.17
CA MET A 193 -9.74 -7.77 5.59
C MET A 193 -9.38 -6.46 4.87
N GLN A 194 -10.35 -5.84 4.20
CA GLN A 194 -10.19 -4.51 3.61
C GLN A 194 -10.01 -3.43 4.68
N LEU A 195 -10.82 -3.48 5.76
CA LEU A 195 -10.73 -2.54 6.86
C LEU A 195 -9.35 -2.59 7.52
N THR A 196 -8.90 -3.79 7.90
CA THR A 196 -7.62 -3.98 8.59
C THR A 196 -6.42 -3.66 7.68
N SER A 197 -6.52 -3.89 6.37
CA SER A 197 -5.50 -3.42 5.41
C SER A 197 -5.43 -1.89 5.33
N SER A 198 -6.59 -1.23 5.29
CA SER A 198 -6.69 0.23 5.24
C SER A 198 -6.23 0.89 6.55
N ALA A 199 -6.50 0.28 7.70
CA ALA A 199 -6.14 0.76 9.03
C ALA A 199 -4.63 0.68 9.32
N LEU A 200 -3.87 -0.08 8.54
CA LEU A 200 -2.44 -0.28 8.77
C LEU A 200 -1.63 1.02 8.77
N ARG A 201 -2.06 2.03 7.99
CA ARG A 201 -1.43 3.36 8.04
C ARG A 201 -1.70 4.11 9.34
N GLY A 202 -2.90 3.94 9.90
CA GLY A 202 -3.34 4.51 11.17
C GLY A 202 -2.57 3.98 12.38
N CYS A 203 -1.84 2.87 12.23
CA CYS A 203 -0.93 2.40 13.27
C CYS A 203 0.26 3.35 13.53
N ILE A 204 0.55 4.30 12.63
CA ILE A 204 1.57 5.33 12.88
C ILE A 204 0.86 6.56 13.42
N ILE A 205 1.17 6.90 14.67
CA ILE A 205 0.52 8.00 15.38
C ILE A 205 1.52 9.09 15.76
N ALA A 206 1.00 10.29 16.00
CA ALA A 206 1.79 11.32 16.65
C ALA A 206 1.91 10.99 18.15
N PRO A 207 3.07 11.25 18.79
CA PRO A 207 3.14 11.27 20.26
C PRO A 207 2.16 12.31 20.83
N GLN A 208 1.75 12.11 22.09
CA GLN A 208 0.87 13.05 22.79
C GLN A 208 1.37 14.50 22.68
N GLY A 209 0.44 15.42 22.40
CA GLY A 209 0.74 16.86 22.23
C GLY A 209 1.48 17.21 20.94
N LYS A 210 1.66 16.27 20.00
CA LYS A 210 2.29 16.52 18.70
C LYS A 210 1.35 16.16 17.56
N LYS A 211 1.69 16.61 16.36
CA LYS A 211 1.02 16.22 15.10
C LYS A 211 2.04 15.67 14.11
N LEU A 212 1.60 14.78 13.24
CA LEU A 212 2.39 14.38 12.08
C LEU A 212 2.21 15.43 10.98
N VAL A 213 3.32 15.85 10.38
CA VAL A 213 3.34 16.78 9.24
C VAL A 213 3.95 16.05 8.07
N ILE A 214 3.28 16.12 6.92
CA ILE A 214 3.67 15.43 5.70
C ILE A 214 4.07 16.50 4.67
N SER A 215 5.19 16.28 4.00
CA SER A 215 5.62 17.04 2.83
C SER A 215 5.85 16.03 1.71
N ASP A 216 5.25 16.28 0.57
CA ASP A 216 5.33 15.43 -0.62
C ASP A 216 5.78 16.30 -1.80
N LEU A 217 6.67 15.77 -2.64
CA LEU A 217 7.12 16.47 -3.83
C LEU A 217 6.17 16.17 -4.98
N SER A 218 5.29 17.11 -5.30
CA SER A 218 4.33 17.02 -6.39
C SER A 218 5.02 16.71 -7.72
N ASN A 219 4.70 15.54 -8.28
CA ASN A 219 5.19 15.06 -9.59
C ASN A 219 6.71 15.23 -9.85
N ILE A 220 7.54 15.02 -8.84
CA ILE A 220 8.99 15.23 -8.99
C ILE A 220 9.62 14.43 -10.14
N GLU A 221 9.15 13.22 -10.40
CA GLU A 221 9.65 12.37 -11.49
C GLU A 221 9.28 12.94 -12.88
N GLY A 222 8.05 13.42 -13.07
CA GLY A 222 7.63 14.06 -14.31
C GLY A 222 8.31 15.40 -14.55
N CYS A 223 8.49 16.21 -13.50
CA CYS A 223 9.23 17.47 -13.57
C CYS A 223 10.69 17.24 -13.96
N MET A 224 11.35 16.26 -13.33
CA MET A 224 12.75 15.92 -13.61
C MET A 224 12.93 15.40 -15.03
N LEU A 225 12.01 14.56 -15.52
CA LEU A 225 12.05 14.04 -16.88
C LEU A 225 11.89 15.15 -17.92
N ALA A 226 10.88 16.02 -17.75
CA ALA A 226 10.66 17.18 -18.63
C ALA A 226 11.88 18.10 -18.68
N TRP A 227 12.48 18.37 -17.51
CA TRP A 227 13.71 19.16 -17.41
C TRP A 227 14.89 18.49 -18.10
N LEU A 228 15.09 17.18 -17.89
CA LEU A 228 16.22 16.44 -18.47
C LEU A 228 16.18 16.39 -19.99
N VAL A 229 14.99 16.26 -20.58
CA VAL A 229 14.79 16.20 -22.04
C VAL A 229 14.71 17.61 -22.67
N GLY A 230 14.62 18.67 -21.86
CA GLY A 230 14.54 20.05 -22.36
C GLY A 230 13.14 20.46 -22.82
N GLU A 231 12.08 19.79 -22.36
CA GLU A 231 10.69 20.14 -22.65
C GLU A 231 10.24 21.38 -21.85
N ASN A 232 10.78 22.55 -22.20
CA ASN A 232 10.55 23.81 -21.48
C ASN A 232 9.07 24.18 -21.33
N TRP A 233 8.24 23.86 -22.33
CA TRP A 233 6.80 24.12 -22.27
C TRP A 233 6.14 23.38 -21.09
N LYS A 234 6.59 22.16 -20.80
CA LYS A 234 6.05 21.29 -19.76
C LYS A 234 6.58 21.67 -18.38
N VAL A 235 7.85 22.05 -18.30
CA VAL A 235 8.44 22.67 -17.10
C VAL A 235 7.71 23.97 -16.74
N ASN A 236 7.44 24.81 -17.73
CA ASN A 236 6.67 26.04 -17.53
C ASN A 236 5.24 25.74 -17.07
N ALA A 237 4.57 24.75 -17.66
CA ALA A 237 3.24 24.34 -17.24
C ALA A 237 3.20 23.81 -15.78
N PHE A 238 4.22 23.05 -15.33
CA PHE A 238 4.34 22.67 -13.92
C PHE A 238 4.52 23.91 -13.02
N SER A 239 5.38 24.85 -13.41
CA SER A 239 5.62 26.10 -12.68
C SER A 239 4.37 26.97 -12.59
N GLU A 240 3.63 27.12 -13.70
CA GLU A 240 2.36 27.86 -13.71
C GLU A 240 1.35 27.22 -12.77
N PHE A 241 1.19 25.89 -12.83
CA PHE A 241 0.28 25.15 -11.97
C PHE A 241 0.61 25.32 -10.49
N ASP A 242 1.88 25.25 -10.12
CA ASP A 242 2.35 25.48 -8.74
C ASP A 242 2.07 26.92 -8.27
N ASN A 243 2.04 27.89 -9.18
CA ASN A 243 1.65 29.29 -8.92
C ASN A 243 0.13 29.53 -9.00
N GLY A 244 -0.68 28.47 -9.10
CA GLY A 244 -2.14 28.55 -9.20
C GLY A 244 -2.65 29.06 -10.55
N LYS A 245 -1.82 28.99 -11.61
CA LYS A 245 -2.16 29.38 -12.98
C LYS A 245 -2.24 28.14 -13.87
N GLY A 246 -3.18 28.13 -14.81
CA GLY A 246 -3.31 27.02 -15.75
C GLY A 246 -3.93 25.76 -15.14
N ASN A 247 -4.05 24.73 -15.98
CA ASN A 247 -4.73 23.48 -15.63
C ASN A 247 -3.71 22.38 -15.28
N ASP A 248 -4.12 21.47 -14.40
CA ASP A 248 -3.35 20.27 -14.07
C ASP A 248 -3.05 19.47 -15.35
N LEU A 249 -1.76 19.26 -15.65
CA LEU A 249 -1.28 18.58 -16.86
C LEU A 249 -1.89 17.19 -17.04
N TYR A 250 -2.18 16.46 -15.97
CA TYR A 250 -2.83 15.15 -16.08
C TYR A 250 -4.31 15.26 -16.45
N LYS A 251 -4.98 16.30 -15.95
CA LYS A 251 -6.35 16.59 -16.36
C LYS A 251 -6.37 17.04 -17.82
N LEU A 252 -5.39 17.83 -18.25
CA LEU A 252 -5.23 18.22 -19.65
C LEU A 252 -4.99 17.02 -20.56
N ALA A 253 -4.08 16.11 -20.20
CA ALA A 253 -3.80 14.90 -20.97
C ALA A 253 -5.05 14.05 -21.17
N TYR A 254 -5.82 13.82 -20.10
CA TYR A 254 -7.10 13.11 -20.19
C TYR A 254 -8.14 13.88 -21.00
N ALA A 255 -8.29 15.18 -20.74
CA ALA A 255 -9.23 16.06 -21.41
C ALA A 255 -9.02 16.09 -22.93
N LEU A 256 -7.77 16.21 -23.37
CA LEU A 256 -7.39 16.20 -24.79
C LEU A 256 -7.70 14.85 -25.43
N ALA A 257 -7.34 13.74 -24.78
CA ALA A 257 -7.53 12.42 -25.35
C ALA A 257 -9.00 11.98 -25.45
N PHE A 258 -9.86 12.44 -24.52
CA PHE A 258 -11.27 12.04 -24.46
C PHE A 258 -12.25 13.18 -24.81
N ASN A 259 -11.76 14.31 -25.32
CA ASN A 259 -12.53 15.50 -25.67
C ASN A 259 -13.42 16.01 -24.51
N PHE A 260 -12.83 16.10 -23.31
CA PHE A 260 -13.45 16.67 -22.11
C PHE A 260 -12.89 18.07 -21.83
N LEU A 261 -13.63 18.88 -21.06
CA LEU A 261 -13.05 20.07 -20.43
C LEU A 261 -12.20 19.65 -19.21
N PRO A 262 -11.00 20.22 -18.99
CA PRO A 262 -10.13 19.86 -17.86
C PRO A 262 -10.81 19.99 -16.48
N GLU A 263 -11.73 20.94 -16.37
CA GLU A 263 -12.52 21.23 -15.17
C GLU A 263 -13.41 20.05 -14.76
N ASN A 264 -13.95 19.34 -15.75
CA ASN A 264 -14.88 18.22 -15.59
C ASN A 264 -14.16 16.88 -15.36
N VAL A 265 -12.83 16.87 -15.39
CA VAL A 265 -12.04 15.66 -15.16
C VAL A 265 -12.05 15.30 -13.67
N THR A 266 -12.68 14.17 -13.37
CA THR A 266 -12.77 13.59 -12.02
C THR A 266 -11.42 13.07 -11.52
N LYS A 267 -11.31 12.77 -10.21
CA LYS A 267 -10.09 12.22 -9.61
C LYS A 267 -9.68 10.87 -10.23
N SER A 268 -10.63 10.01 -10.59
CA SER A 268 -10.36 8.72 -11.24
C SER A 268 -9.83 8.91 -12.67
N GLN A 269 -10.43 9.82 -13.43
CA GLN A 269 -9.99 10.15 -14.79
C GLN A 269 -8.61 10.81 -14.81
N ARG A 270 -8.32 11.70 -13.85
CA ARG A 270 -6.98 12.27 -13.65
C ARG A 270 -5.92 11.18 -13.44
N GLN A 271 -6.25 10.09 -12.73
CA GLN A 271 -5.33 8.97 -12.54
C GLN A 271 -5.04 8.24 -13.85
N ILE A 272 -6.00 8.16 -14.78
CA ILE A 272 -5.80 7.63 -16.13
C ILE A 272 -4.92 8.59 -16.93
N GLY A 273 -5.19 9.89 -16.88
CA GLY A 273 -4.36 10.92 -17.53
C GLY A 273 -2.90 10.85 -17.12
N LYS A 274 -2.61 10.57 -15.84
CA LYS A 274 -1.25 10.34 -15.33
C LYS A 274 -0.55 9.10 -15.91
N VAL A 275 -1.30 8.09 -16.37
CA VAL A 275 -0.73 6.88 -17.01
C VAL A 275 -0.51 7.10 -18.50
N MET A 276 -1.28 7.99 -19.12
CA MET A 276 -1.19 8.33 -20.54
C MET A 276 -0.07 9.32 -20.85
N GLU A 277 0.21 10.21 -19.90
CA GLU A 277 1.32 11.17 -19.93
C GLU A 277 2.67 10.51 -19.68
#